data_AF-A0A2N2K749-F1
#
_entry.id   AF-A0A2N2K749-F1
#
_cell.length_a   1.000
_cell.length_b   1.000
_cell.length_c   1.000
_cell.angle_alpha   90.00
_cell.angle_beta   90.00
_cell.angle_gamma   90.00
#
_symmetry.space_group_name_H-M   'P 1'
#
loop_
_entity.id
_entity.type
_entity.pdbx_description
1 polymer ?
#
loop_
_entity_poly.entity_id
_entity_poly.type
_entity_poly.pdbx_seq_one_letter_code
_entity_poly.pdbx_strand_id
1 'polypeptide(L)'
;MNRIGFDSLDIDLVSILIGCLLATNGNIGAAVFAMGQGALTDIFSAGWPGISSLLYMTVFFSIRLGSRFFDLHSSRGLLILVFLAVCIKGLLFAALLYTLSPRLTFLQYPFPALGVSALATALLAPPLFYGLTTLTGPFGREADSAE
;
A
#
# COMPACT_ATOMS: atom_id res chain seq x y z
N MET A 1 -6.40 -8.25 31.28
CA MET A 1 -6.98 -7.02 30.70
C MET A 1 -6.82 -7.08 29.18
N ASN A 2 -7.95 -7.00 28.49
CA ASN A 2 -8.07 -7.16 27.04
C ASN A 2 -7.63 -5.85 26.34
N ARG A 3 -6.33 -5.67 26.10
CA ARG A 3 -5.85 -4.68 25.13
C ARG A 3 -5.81 -5.37 23.78
N ILE A 4 -6.96 -5.44 23.11
CA ILE A 4 -6.99 -5.61 21.66
C ILE A 4 -6.41 -4.31 21.11
N GLY A 5 -5.09 -4.27 21.07
CA GLY A 5 -4.33 -3.03 20.93
C GLY A 5 -4.55 -2.45 19.56
N PHE A 6 -5.08 -1.23 19.53
CA PHE A 6 -4.89 -0.31 18.42
C PHE A 6 -3.40 -0.13 18.05
N ASP A 7 -2.46 -0.50 18.95
CA ASP A 7 -1.01 -0.57 18.67
C ASP A 7 -0.61 -1.55 17.55
N SER A 8 -1.45 -2.54 17.23
CA SER A 8 -1.16 -3.52 16.17
C SER A 8 -1.84 -3.20 14.82
N LEU A 9 -2.52 -2.05 14.75
CA LEU A 9 -3.26 -1.60 13.58
C LEU A 9 -2.34 -0.69 12.75
N ASP A 10 -1.56 -1.31 11.87
CA ASP A 10 -0.62 -0.61 11.00
C ASP A 10 -1.33 -0.25 9.69
N ILE A 11 -1.63 1.05 9.52
CA ILE A 11 -2.33 1.55 8.34
C ILE A 11 -1.28 1.86 7.28
N ASP A 12 -1.28 1.07 6.21
CA ASP A 12 -0.30 1.21 5.13
C ASP A 12 -0.72 2.31 4.13
N LEU A 13 -0.58 3.56 4.56
CA LEU A 13 -0.90 4.74 3.73
C LEU A 13 -0.14 4.74 2.40
N VAL A 14 1.07 4.17 2.36
CA VAL A 14 1.88 4.10 1.13
C VAL A 14 1.19 3.22 0.08
N SER A 15 0.63 2.08 0.48
CA SER A 15 -0.14 1.22 -0.43
C SER A 15 -1.40 1.91 -0.97
N ILE A 16 -2.09 2.68 -0.12
CA ILE A 16 -3.24 3.49 -0.55
C ILE A 16 -2.81 4.53 -1.59
N LEU A 17 -1.70 5.22 -1.32
CA LEU A 17 -1.20 6.28 -2.18
C LEU A 17 -0.72 5.73 -3.53
N ILE A 18 -0.06 4.56 -3.57
CA ILE A 18 0.30 3.86 -4.82
C ILE A 18 -0.95 3.56 -5.64
N GLY A 19 -2.02 3.05 -5.01
CA GLY A 19 -3.29 2.79 -5.69
C GLY A 19 -3.94 4.05 -6.24
N CYS A 20 -3.95 5.13 -5.47
CA CYS A 20 -4.49 6.42 -5.91
C CYS A 20 -3.68 7.04 -7.05
N LEU A 21 -2.35 6.97 -6.98
CA LEU A 21 -1.45 7.48 -8.02
C LEU A 21 -1.60 6.69 -9.31
N LEU A 22 -1.82 5.38 -9.21
CA LEU A 22 -2.06 4.53 -10.38
C LEU A 22 -3.37 4.90 -11.08
N ALA A 23 -4.41 5.22 -10.30
CA ALA A 23 -5.71 5.63 -10.80
C ALA A 23 -5.71 7.06 -11.41
N THR A 24 -4.83 7.96 -10.95
CA THR A 24 -4.81 9.38 -11.37
C THR A 24 -3.68 9.72 -12.36
N ASN A 25 -2.44 9.37 -12.05
CA ASN A 25 -1.24 9.69 -12.83
C ASN A 25 -0.75 8.51 -13.70
N GLY A 26 -1.47 7.40 -13.70
CA GLY A 26 -1.14 6.22 -14.48
C GLY A 26 0.08 5.44 -13.99
N ASN A 27 0.55 4.53 -14.85
CA ASN A 27 1.44 3.44 -14.45
C ASN A 27 2.87 3.90 -14.09
N ILE A 28 3.37 4.96 -14.73
CA ILE A 28 4.76 5.43 -14.54
C ILE A 28 4.90 6.18 -13.21
N GLY A 29 3.97 7.09 -12.90
CA GLY A 29 4.00 7.87 -11.66
C GLY A 29 3.92 6.98 -10.42
N ALA A 30 3.02 6.01 -10.42
CA ALA A 30 2.87 5.05 -9.32
C ALA A 30 4.10 4.15 -9.13
N ALA A 31 4.77 3.73 -10.22
CA ALA A 31 5.99 2.94 -10.14
C ALA A 31 7.16 3.72 -9.53
N VAL A 32 7.38 4.97 -10.01
CA VAL A 32 8.43 5.85 -9.49
C VAL A 32 8.20 6.18 -8.02
N PHE A 33 6.94 6.43 -7.63
CA PHE A 33 6.57 6.69 -6.25
C PHE A 33 6.82 5.46 -5.35
N ALA A 34 6.37 4.27 -5.77
CA ALA A 34 6.59 3.03 -5.02
C ALA A 34 8.08 2.73 -4.83
N MET A 35 8.88 2.93 -5.89
CA MET A 35 10.33 2.76 -5.84
C MET A 35 10.99 3.76 -4.90
N GLY A 36 10.63 5.04 -5.01
CA GLY A 36 11.17 6.11 -4.16
C GLY A 36 10.82 5.92 -2.69
N GLN A 37 9.56 5.63 -2.38
CA GLN A 37 9.13 5.34 -1.00
C GLN A 37 9.82 4.10 -0.44
N GLY A 38 9.98 3.05 -1.25
CA GLY A 38 10.68 1.86 -0.83
C GLY A 38 12.17 2.09 -0.57
N ALA A 39 12.85 2.82 -1.45
CA ALA A 39 14.25 3.19 -1.25
C ALA A 39 14.45 4.09 -0.02
N LEU A 40 13.57 5.09 0.17
CA LEU A 40 13.61 5.94 1.37
C LEU A 40 13.40 5.10 2.63
N THR A 41 12.40 4.23 2.64
CA THR A 41 12.13 3.35 3.78
C THR A 41 13.33 2.43 4.04
N ASP A 42 14.00 1.92 3.01
CA ASP A 42 15.19 1.08 3.16
C ASP A 42 16.42 1.85 3.65
N ILE A 43 16.54 3.15 3.36
CA ILE A 43 17.64 4.00 3.86
C ILE A 43 17.41 4.35 5.34
N PHE A 44 16.16 4.68 5.72
CA PHE A 44 15.83 5.12 7.07
C PHE A 44 15.58 3.97 8.05
N SER A 45 15.10 2.82 7.54
CA SER A 45 14.99 1.61 8.32
C SER A 45 16.36 0.96 8.37
N ALA A 46 16.98 0.86 9.54
CA ALA A 46 18.26 0.17 9.75
C ALA A 46 18.21 -1.36 9.46
N GLY A 47 17.23 -1.81 8.67
CA GLY A 47 17.04 -3.17 8.21
C GLY A 47 17.85 -3.48 6.95
N TRP A 48 17.52 -4.59 6.31
CA TRP A 48 18.21 -5.00 5.08
C TRP A 48 17.83 -4.12 3.90
N PRO A 49 18.81 -3.50 3.22
CA PRO A 49 18.54 -2.63 2.10
C PRO A 49 17.85 -3.42 0.97
N GLY A 50 16.77 -2.88 0.44
CA GLY A 50 16.03 -3.43 -0.69
C GLY A 50 14.76 -4.22 -0.31
N ILE A 51 14.54 -4.58 0.95
CA ILE A 51 13.34 -5.35 1.35
C ILE A 51 12.09 -4.48 1.17
N SER A 52 12.08 -3.25 1.65
CA SER A 52 10.92 -2.36 1.55
C SER A 52 10.67 -1.97 0.09
N SER A 53 11.71 -1.69 -0.68
CA SER A 53 11.58 -1.44 -2.12
C SER A 53 10.95 -2.61 -2.87
N LEU A 54 11.28 -3.85 -2.50
CA LEU A 54 10.71 -5.04 -3.11
C LEU A 54 9.23 -5.23 -2.71
N LEU A 55 8.90 -4.97 -1.44
CA LEU A 55 7.52 -5.02 -0.96
C LEU A 55 6.63 -3.99 -1.67
N TYR A 56 7.05 -2.73 -1.77
CA TYR A 56 6.25 -1.69 -2.43
C TYR A 56 6.14 -1.88 -3.94
N MET A 57 7.19 -2.38 -4.60
CA MET A 57 7.09 -2.81 -6.00
C MET A 57 6.11 -3.96 -6.19
N THR A 58 6.07 -4.91 -5.24
CA THR A 58 5.10 -6.01 -5.27
C THR A 58 3.67 -5.50 -5.08
N VAL A 59 3.46 -4.53 -4.17
CA VAL A 59 2.15 -3.86 -4.01
C VAL A 59 1.75 -3.21 -5.32
N PHE A 60 2.62 -2.40 -5.92
CA PHE A 60 2.36 -1.76 -7.20
C PHE A 60 2.00 -2.78 -8.29
N PHE A 61 2.77 -3.87 -8.41
CA PHE A 61 2.51 -4.91 -9.39
C PHE A 61 1.18 -5.62 -9.12
N SER A 62 0.82 -5.84 -7.85
CA SER A 62 -0.44 -6.47 -7.44
C SER A 62 -1.64 -5.59 -7.80
N ILE A 63 -1.57 -4.29 -7.50
CA ILE A 63 -2.62 -3.33 -7.86
C ILE A 63 -2.71 -3.21 -9.38
N ARG A 64 -1.59 -3.14 -10.10
CA ARG A 64 -1.55 -3.07 -11.57
C ARG A 64 -2.10 -4.33 -12.24
N LEU A 65 -1.78 -5.50 -11.71
CA LEU A 65 -2.29 -6.75 -12.25
C LEU A 65 -3.78 -6.86 -11.98
N GLY A 66 -4.19 -6.49 -10.77
CA GLY A 66 -5.59 -6.47 -10.38
C GLY A 66 -6.41 -5.40 -11.10
N SER A 67 -5.82 -4.27 -11.49
CA SER A 67 -6.52 -3.22 -12.25
C SER A 67 -6.94 -3.67 -13.65
N ARG A 68 -6.39 -4.79 -14.13
CA ARG A 68 -6.85 -5.44 -15.36
C ARG A 68 -8.18 -6.18 -15.16
N PHE A 69 -8.46 -6.61 -13.93
CA PHE A 69 -9.67 -7.35 -13.55
C PHE A 69 -10.73 -6.46 -12.89
N PHE A 70 -10.30 -5.42 -12.17
CA PHE A 70 -11.16 -4.50 -11.43
C PHE A 70 -10.89 -3.06 -11.83
N ASP A 71 -11.95 -2.28 -12.01
CA ASP A 71 -11.84 -0.87 -12.36
C ASP A 71 -11.30 -0.05 -11.17
N LEU A 72 -10.12 0.55 -11.35
CA LEU A 72 -9.48 1.44 -10.36
C LEU A 72 -10.31 2.69 -10.07
N HIS A 73 -11.12 3.12 -11.04
CA HIS A 73 -11.94 4.32 -10.91
C HIS A 73 -13.22 4.05 -10.10
N SER A 74 -13.57 2.78 -9.90
CA SER A 74 -14.67 2.36 -9.04
C SER A 74 -14.19 2.23 -7.59
N SER A 75 -14.91 2.85 -6.65
CA SER A 75 -14.61 2.78 -5.21
C SER A 75 -14.53 1.34 -4.69
N ARG A 76 -15.32 0.42 -5.27
CA ARG A 76 -15.29 -1.01 -4.95
C ARG A 76 -14.05 -1.71 -5.48
N GLY A 77 -13.60 -1.34 -6.69
CA GLY A 77 -12.40 -1.89 -7.30
C GLY A 77 -11.15 -1.47 -6.54
N LEU A 78 -11.03 -0.18 -6.20
CA LEU A 78 -9.92 0.31 -5.38
C LEU A 78 -9.86 -0.38 -4.01
N LEU A 79 -11.01 -0.58 -3.35
CA LEU A 79 -11.14 -1.33 -2.10
C LEU A 79 -10.55 -2.74 -2.21
N ILE A 80 -11.00 -3.51 -3.21
CA ILE A 80 -10.57 -4.90 -3.42
C ILE A 80 -9.08 -4.95 -3.76
N LEU A 81 -8.60 -4.03 -4.60
CA LEU A 81 -7.21 -3.98 -5.03
C LEU A 81 -6.26 -3.64 -3.90
N VAL A 82 -6.58 -2.63 -3.10
CA VAL A 82 -5.77 -2.25 -1.94
C VAL A 82 -5.78 -3.36 -0.90
N PHE A 83 -6.94 -3.96 -0.62
CA PHE A 83 -7.04 -5.10 0.30
C PHE A 83 -6.13 -6.25 -0.15
N LEU A 84 -6.22 -6.64 -1.42
CA LEU A 84 -5.43 -7.73 -1.99
C LEU A 84 -3.93 -7.40 -1.98
N ALA A 85 -3.55 -6.18 -2.31
CA ALA A 85 -2.16 -5.74 -2.34
C ALA A 85 -1.52 -5.73 -0.94
N VAL A 86 -2.25 -5.27 0.09
CA VAL A 86 -1.78 -5.32 1.48
C VAL A 86 -1.68 -6.77 1.98
N CYS A 87 -2.61 -7.64 1.58
CA CYS A 87 -2.52 -9.07 1.90
C CYS A 87 -1.29 -9.74 1.27
N ILE A 88 -1.02 -9.47 -0.02
CA ILE A 88 0.15 -10.00 -0.73
C ILE A 88 1.44 -9.45 -0.10
N LYS A 89 1.50 -8.15 0.21
CA LYS A 89 2.65 -7.54 0.92
C LYS A 89 2.89 -8.21 2.27
N GLY A 90 1.85 -8.39 3.08
CA GLY A 90 1.94 -9.05 4.39
C GLY A 90 2.42 -10.50 4.28
N LEU A 91 1.92 -11.24 3.30
CA LEU A 91 2.35 -12.62 3.03
C LEU A 91 3.81 -12.69 2.57
N LEU A 92 4.21 -11.79 1.66
CA LEU A 92 5.57 -11.70 1.17
C LEU A 92 6.54 -11.32 2.29
N PHE A 93 6.17 -10.37 3.15
CA PHE A 93 6.97 -10.00 4.32
C PHE A 93 7.13 -11.18 5.29
N ALA A 94 6.06 -11.91 5.58
CA ALA A 94 6.12 -13.12 6.41
C ALA A 94 7.04 -14.20 5.78
N ALA A 95 6.98 -14.39 4.46
CA ALA A 95 7.87 -15.30 3.73
C ALA A 95 9.34 -14.86 3.75
N LEU A 96 9.60 -13.55 3.64
CA LEU A 96 10.94 -12.97 3.79
C LEU A 96 11.49 -13.16 5.20
N LEU A 97 10.68 -12.93 6.24
CA LEU A 97 11.09 -13.18 7.62
C LEU A 97 11.42 -14.66 7.86
N TYR A 98 10.63 -15.58 7.30
CA TYR A 98 10.88 -17.01 7.39
C TYR A 98 12.22 -17.41 6.74
N THR A 99 12.54 -16.85 5.57
CA THR A 99 13.78 -17.15 4.85
C THR A 99 15.02 -16.52 5.50
N LEU A 100 14.92 -15.30 6.02
CA LEU A 100 16.03 -14.61 6.70
C LEU A 100 16.30 -15.16 8.11
N SER A 101 15.26 -15.59 8.84
CA SER A 101 15.39 -15.95 10.25
C SER A 101 14.51 -17.15 10.59
N PRO A 102 14.98 -18.38 10.33
CA PRO A 102 14.22 -19.61 10.57
C PRO A 102 13.92 -19.90 12.05
N ARG A 103 14.39 -19.06 12.99
CA ARG A 103 14.11 -19.16 14.42
C ARG A 103 12.81 -18.47 14.87
N LEU A 104 12.19 -17.64 14.03
CA LEU A 104 10.90 -17.02 14.36
C LEU A 104 9.77 -17.93 13.92
N THR A 105 9.17 -18.61 14.89
CA THR A 105 8.07 -19.55 14.70
C THR A 105 6.92 -18.84 13.98
N PHE A 106 6.65 -19.24 12.74
CA PHE A 106 5.53 -18.81 11.88
C PHE A 106 4.17 -18.79 12.60
N LEU A 107 4.05 -19.56 13.69
CA LEU A 107 2.88 -19.67 14.57
C LEU A 107 2.60 -18.42 15.44
N GLN A 108 3.57 -17.53 15.65
CA GLN A 108 3.38 -16.30 16.45
C GLN A 108 3.06 -15.06 15.61
N TYR A 109 3.11 -15.16 14.27
CA TYR A 109 2.73 -14.02 13.44
C TYR A 109 1.22 -13.81 13.52
N PRO A 110 0.73 -12.65 13.95
CA PRO A 110 -0.69 -12.43 14.14
C PRO A 110 -1.38 -12.21 12.79
N PHE A 111 -1.59 -13.28 12.03
CA PHE A 111 -2.39 -13.32 10.80
C PHE A 111 -3.74 -12.59 10.91
N PRO A 112 -4.53 -12.72 12.00
CA PRO A 112 -5.77 -11.95 12.11
C PRO A 112 -5.53 -10.44 12.25
N ALA A 113 -4.43 -10.00 12.88
CA ALA A 113 -4.09 -8.58 12.98
C ALA A 113 -3.67 -7.99 11.63
N LEU A 114 -2.98 -8.77 10.78
CA LEU A 114 -2.73 -8.40 9.38
C LEU A 114 -4.03 -8.21 8.61
N GLY A 115 -4.98 -9.15 8.76
CA GLY A 115 -6.28 -9.06 8.10
C GLY A 115 -7.06 -7.82 8.52
N VAL A 116 -7.10 -7.52 9.82
CA VAL A 116 -7.76 -6.31 10.35
C VAL A 116 -7.07 -5.03 9.84
N SER A 117 -5.74 -4.99 9.82
CA SER A 117 -4.97 -3.85 9.31
C SER A 117 -5.15 -3.65 7.81
N ALA A 118 -5.15 -4.73 7.03
CA ALA A 118 -5.44 -4.71 5.60
C ALA A 118 -6.86 -4.22 5.33
N LEU A 119 -7.83 -4.68 6.11
CA LEU A 119 -9.22 -4.29 5.97
C LEU A 119 -9.45 -2.83 6.35
N ALA A 120 -8.80 -2.35 7.42
CA ALA A 120 -8.82 -0.94 7.79
C ALA A 120 -8.15 -0.05 6.72
N THR A 121 -7.00 -0.47 6.21
CA THR A 121 -6.28 0.23 5.13
C THR A 121 -7.13 0.28 3.86
N ALA A 122 -7.76 -0.82 3.48
CA ALA A 122 -8.65 -0.89 2.33
C ALA A 122 -9.88 0.00 2.51
N LEU A 123 -10.48 0.03 3.71
CA LEU A 123 -11.64 0.86 4.03
C LEU A 123 -11.33 2.36 3.97
N LEU A 124 -10.10 2.74 4.32
CA LEU A 124 -9.58 4.11 4.22
C LEU A 124 -9.21 4.52 2.79
N ALA A 125 -9.05 3.57 1.87
CA ALA A 125 -8.62 3.87 0.51
C ALA A 125 -9.62 4.71 -0.31
N PRO A 126 -10.94 4.39 -0.37
CA PRO A 126 -11.91 5.22 -1.08
C PRO A 126 -12.05 6.66 -0.56
N PRO A 127 -12.14 6.93 0.77
CA PRO A 127 -12.24 8.31 1.26
C PRO A 127 -10.95 9.10 0.99
N LEU A 128 -9.77 8.47 1.09
CA LEU A 128 -8.51 9.13 0.73
C LEU A 128 -8.40 9.41 -0.77
N PHE A 129 -8.88 8.50 -1.62
CA PHE A 129 -8.95 8.74 -3.07
C PHE A 129 -9.87 9.92 -3.41
N TYR A 130 -11.05 9.99 -2.78
CA TYR A 130 -11.95 11.11 -2.95
C TYR A 130 -11.32 12.43 -2.45
N GLY A 131 -10.65 12.42 -1.30
CA GLY A 131 -9.92 13.59 -0.80
C GLY A 131 -8.80 14.04 -1.75
N LEU A 132 -8.01 13.10 -2.26
CA LEU A 132 -6.95 13.37 -3.24
C LEU A 132 -7.52 13.98 -4.51
N THR A 133 -8.53 13.36 -5.13
CA THR A 133 -9.16 13.91 -6.35
C THR A 133 -9.77 15.31 -6.12
N THR A 134 -10.31 15.56 -4.92
CA THR A 134 -10.81 16.89 -4.53
C THR A 134 -9.70 17.92 -4.35
N LEU A 135 -8.47 17.51 -4.01
CA LEU A 135 -7.28 18.36 -3.92
C LEU A 135 -6.54 18.50 -5.26
N THR A 136 -6.61 17.49 -6.13
CA THR A 136 -6.07 17.58 -7.49
C THR A 136 -6.95 18.45 -8.39
N GLY A 137 -8.26 18.52 -8.14
CA GLY A 137 -9.19 19.43 -8.82
C GLY A 137 -8.79 20.93 -8.74
N PRO A 138 -8.42 21.48 -7.57
CA PRO A 138 -7.88 22.83 -7.45
C PRO A 138 -6.45 22.95 -7.99
N PHE A 139 -5.59 21.93 -7.79
CA PHE A 139 -4.21 21.97 -8.29
C PHE A 139 -4.11 21.98 -9.83
N GLY A 140 -5.05 21.31 -10.52
CA GLY A 140 -5.14 21.35 -11.99
C GLY A 140 -5.58 22.73 -12.53
N ARG A 141 -6.37 23.50 -11.77
CA ARG A 141 -6.80 24.85 -12.17
C ARG A 141 -5.71 25.91 -12.01
N GLU A 142 -4.76 25.68 -11.10
CA GLU A 142 -3.59 26.56 -10.94
C GLU A 142 -2.56 26.37 -12.05
N ALA A 143 -2.44 25.15 -12.61
CA ALA A 143 -1.57 24.88 -13.75
C ALA A 143 -2.05 25.55 -15.05
N ASP A 144 -3.37 25.55 -15.30
CA ASP A 144 -3.97 26.23 -16.47
C ASP A 144 -4.02 27.76 -16.34
N SER A 145 -3.87 28.32 -15.12
CA SER A 145 -3.86 29.78 -14.90
C SER A 145 -2.46 30.39 -15.00
N ALA A 146 -1.43 29.57 -15.25
CA ALA A 146 -0.04 29.98 -15.38
C ALA A 146 0.47 29.92 -16.84
N GLU A 147 -0.38 29.55 -17.81
CA GLU A 147 -0.14 29.70 -19.26
C GLU A 147 -0.76 30.97 -19.85
#